data_AF-A0A954ZUV9-F1
#
_entry.id   AF-A0A954ZUV9-F1
#
_cell.length_a   1.000
_cell.length_b   1.000
_cell.length_c   1.000
_cell.angle_alpha   90.00
_cell.angle_beta   90.00
_cell.angle_gamma   90.00
#
_symmetry.space_group_name_H-M   'P 1'
#
loop_
_entity.id
_entity.type
_entity.pdbx_description
1 polymer ?
#
loop_
_entity_poly.entity_id
_entity_poly.type
_entity_poly.pdbx_seq_one_letter_code
_entity_poly.pdbx_strand_id
1 'polypeptide(L)'
;MPETSSRLPSFAQTKLRIFDLRTSLSGSSKSEVLSGITVALALVPEAVAFAFVAGVPPLVGLYAAFIMCIITSVFGGRPGMISGATGAMAVVVVALVAVHGIEYLFPAIVLCGIFQILIGLLKLGKLIRIVPHPVMLGFVNGLAVVILLAQFGSFKTFTPDGVMATLTGTRLGVMLALVALTMAIIAFLPRLTRAIPSSLAAIITISIIAIIINNNASPTSADAPSDSAQPRPVLTVGDMLVDRTLAAAVDAAQKAKDSQTLANITATLPAGIAARPATHATIAPLTPEETQAAIASVDTASVGIAGGLPRPTWLDYAIPPMTLQTLWIILPFSLILAGVGLIESLMTMTLIDELTETRGSGNRECIGQGAANITCGFFGAMGGCAMIGQSLINVKSGGRGRLSGIVAAVSLLLFILFLSPYIEAVPTAALVGVMFMVVIGTFEWTTLQTWHRIPKAEVFIMLVVAAYTIFMHDLATAVIIGVAISALNFAWSKSRHLVADVKFNEHGSKIYQLHGPLFFGSVTRFRDLFDPNNDPDDVVIDFYFSRVYDQSGLEAINTLAARYQKVGKQLHLRHLSEDCRRLLDRAGDLVEVNISEDPHYHVATDHPKWHH
;
A
#
# COMPACT_ATOMS: atom_id res chain seq x y z
N MET A 1 26.24 -22.42 53.49
CA MET A 1 26.88 -21.43 52.60
C MET A 1 26.19 -21.53 51.25
N PRO A 2 25.56 -20.46 50.73
CA PRO A 2 24.85 -20.51 49.46
C PRO A 2 25.82 -20.31 48.30
N GLU A 3 25.73 -21.18 47.29
CA GLU A 3 26.42 -21.02 46.01
C GLU A 3 25.80 -19.86 45.23
N THR A 4 26.65 -18.90 44.89
CA THR A 4 26.35 -17.72 44.08
C THR A 4 26.13 -18.11 42.62
N SER A 5 24.88 -18.43 42.26
CA SER A 5 24.47 -18.42 40.85
C SER A 5 24.40 -16.97 40.36
N SER A 6 25.44 -16.51 39.68
CA SER A 6 25.45 -15.21 38.99
C SER A 6 24.46 -15.24 37.82
N ARG A 7 23.18 -14.96 38.11
CA ARG A 7 22.19 -14.68 37.07
C ARG A 7 22.56 -13.36 36.40
N LEU A 8 23.00 -13.45 35.14
CA LEU A 8 23.21 -12.29 34.30
C LEU A 8 21.91 -11.44 34.19
N PRO A 9 22.01 -10.10 34.14
CA PRO A 9 20.86 -9.21 34.08
C PRO A 9 19.98 -9.48 32.84
N SER A 10 18.67 -9.26 32.96
CA SER A 10 17.64 -9.61 31.95
C SER A 10 17.88 -9.02 30.56
N PHE A 11 18.61 -7.91 30.46
CA PHE A 11 19.02 -7.30 29.18
C PHE A 11 20.00 -8.18 28.38
N ALA A 12 20.86 -8.97 29.05
CA ALA A 12 21.84 -9.84 28.39
C ALA A 12 21.23 -11.14 27.87
N GLN A 13 20.12 -11.61 28.45
CA GLN A 13 19.41 -12.80 27.99
C GLN A 13 18.60 -12.58 26.70
N THR A 14 18.35 -11.32 26.32
CA THR A 14 17.63 -10.98 25.07
C THR A 14 18.47 -11.22 23.81
N LYS A 15 19.80 -11.40 23.93
CA LYS A 15 20.72 -11.38 22.77
C LYS A 15 20.78 -12.66 21.91
N LEU A 16 20.18 -13.78 22.31
CA LEU A 16 20.30 -15.05 21.58
C LEU A 16 19.02 -15.56 20.90
N ARG A 17 17.85 -14.93 21.08
CA ARG A 17 16.59 -15.33 20.42
C ARG A 17 16.31 -14.64 19.07
N ILE A 18 17.16 -13.70 18.64
CA ILE A 18 16.97 -12.99 17.37
C ILE A 18 17.21 -13.91 16.16
N PHE A 19 18.18 -14.83 16.29
CA PHE A 19 18.58 -15.83 15.29
C PHE A 19 18.02 -17.22 15.57
N ASP A 20 16.92 -17.31 16.31
CA ASP A 20 16.26 -18.60 16.49
C ASP A 20 15.56 -18.98 15.16
N LEU A 21 16.34 -19.61 14.28
CA LEU A 21 15.90 -20.10 12.98
C LEU A 21 14.78 -21.13 13.13
N ARG A 22 14.66 -21.75 14.31
CA ARG A 22 13.79 -22.88 14.58
C ARG A 22 13.17 -22.78 15.98
N THR A 23 12.00 -22.16 16.07
CA THR A 23 11.20 -22.20 17.31
C THR A 23 10.48 -23.55 17.45
N SER A 24 9.99 -23.89 18.65
CA SER A 24 9.16 -25.10 18.88
C SER A 24 7.86 -25.15 18.06
N LEU A 25 7.54 -24.07 17.35
CA LEU A 25 6.38 -23.88 16.47
C LEU A 25 6.72 -24.03 14.97
N SER A 26 8.00 -24.26 14.65
CA SER A 26 8.50 -24.48 13.27
C SER A 26 8.05 -25.85 12.72
N GLY A 27 7.93 -25.92 11.39
CA GLY A 27 7.61 -27.19 10.70
C GLY A 27 8.79 -28.17 10.72
N SER A 28 8.64 -29.31 10.05
CA SER A 28 9.79 -30.16 9.74
C SER A 28 10.76 -29.38 8.84
N SER A 29 12.07 -29.52 9.00
CA SER A 29 13.04 -28.83 8.12
C SER A 29 12.80 -29.12 6.64
N LYS A 30 12.28 -30.32 6.32
CA LYS A 30 11.86 -30.67 4.96
C LYS A 30 10.67 -29.84 4.47
N SER A 31 9.67 -29.62 5.33
CA SER A 31 8.50 -28.81 4.95
C SER A 31 8.86 -27.34 4.79
N GLU A 32 9.76 -26.81 5.62
CA GLU A 32 10.23 -25.42 5.47
C GLU A 32 11.03 -25.22 4.19
N VAL A 33 11.94 -26.14 3.86
CA VAL A 33 12.70 -26.06 2.60
C VAL A 33 11.79 -26.19 1.38
N LEU A 34 10.90 -27.18 1.37
CA LEU A 34 9.97 -27.39 0.25
C LEU A 34 9.02 -26.19 0.08
N SER A 35 8.52 -25.67 1.19
CA SER A 35 7.66 -24.49 1.20
C SER A 35 8.38 -23.26 0.66
N GLY A 36 9.62 -23.01 1.10
CA GLY A 36 10.44 -21.90 0.61
C GLY A 36 10.68 -21.96 -0.90
N ILE A 37 11.05 -23.14 -1.43
CA ILE A 37 11.23 -23.35 -2.89
C ILE A 37 9.91 -23.10 -3.65
N THR A 38 8.80 -23.62 -3.11
CA THR A 38 7.46 -23.46 -3.69
C THR A 38 7.08 -21.98 -3.81
N VAL A 39 7.36 -21.19 -2.77
CA VAL A 39 7.11 -19.75 -2.73
C VAL A 39 8.03 -18.99 -3.70
N ALA A 40 9.32 -19.34 -3.74
CA ALA A 40 10.27 -18.71 -4.68
C ALA A 40 9.84 -18.86 -6.15
N LEU A 41 9.37 -20.06 -6.52
CA LEU A 41 8.87 -20.35 -7.87
C LEU A 41 7.60 -19.55 -8.20
N ALA A 42 6.72 -19.33 -7.21
CA ALA A 42 5.52 -18.51 -7.37
C ALA A 42 5.84 -17.00 -7.43
N LEU A 43 6.95 -16.56 -6.82
CA LEU A 43 7.35 -15.15 -6.72
C LEU A 43 7.96 -14.57 -7.99
N VAL A 44 8.76 -15.35 -8.72
CA VAL A 44 9.47 -14.86 -9.93
C VAL A 44 8.50 -14.19 -10.93
N PRO A 45 7.40 -14.83 -11.34
CA PRO A 45 6.49 -14.26 -12.33
C PRO A 45 5.74 -13.04 -11.81
N GLU A 46 5.36 -13.04 -10.52
CA GLU A 46 4.69 -11.91 -9.87
C GLU A 46 5.61 -10.69 -9.79
N ALA A 47 6.87 -10.88 -9.39
CA ALA A 47 7.85 -9.81 -9.30
C ALA A 47 8.14 -9.16 -10.67
N VAL A 48 8.27 -9.97 -11.73
CA VAL A 48 8.42 -9.49 -13.11
C VAL A 48 7.19 -8.70 -13.55
N ALA A 49 6.00 -9.23 -13.30
CA ALA A 49 4.76 -8.56 -13.68
C ALA A 49 4.54 -7.24 -12.92
N PHE A 50 4.83 -7.19 -11.61
CA PHE A 50 4.73 -5.96 -10.83
C PHE A 50 5.79 -4.92 -11.24
N ALA A 51 6.99 -5.34 -11.64
CA ALA A 51 7.97 -4.43 -12.23
C ALA A 51 7.44 -3.81 -13.53
N PHE A 52 6.77 -4.59 -14.38
CA PHE A 52 6.13 -4.07 -15.59
C PHE A 52 5.00 -3.10 -15.32
N VAL A 53 4.21 -3.32 -14.26
CA VAL A 53 3.18 -2.38 -13.79
C VAL A 53 3.81 -1.10 -13.25
N ALA A 54 4.92 -1.22 -12.53
CA ALA A 54 5.69 -0.10 -11.99
C ALA A 54 6.47 0.71 -13.06
N GLY A 55 6.52 0.23 -14.30
CA GLY A 55 7.30 0.87 -15.37
C GLY A 55 8.81 0.77 -15.16
N VAL A 56 9.28 -0.21 -14.40
CA VAL A 56 10.71 -0.43 -14.10
C VAL A 56 11.22 -1.74 -14.72
N PRO A 57 12.54 -1.90 -14.92
CA PRO A 57 13.10 -3.17 -15.39
C PRO A 57 12.74 -4.34 -14.46
N PRO A 58 12.46 -5.55 -14.99
CA PRO A 58 12.09 -6.70 -14.16
C PRO A 58 13.08 -7.06 -13.05
N LEU A 59 14.38 -6.81 -13.27
CA LEU A 59 15.42 -7.03 -12.28
C LEU A 59 15.17 -6.22 -10.99
N VAL A 60 14.64 -5.00 -11.10
CA VAL A 60 14.33 -4.13 -9.95
C VAL A 60 13.26 -4.77 -9.06
N GLY A 61 12.28 -5.44 -9.65
CA GLY A 61 11.25 -6.21 -8.93
C GLY A 61 11.77 -7.53 -8.35
N LEU A 62 12.61 -8.26 -9.11
CA LEU A 62 13.22 -9.51 -8.65
C LEU A 62 14.19 -9.28 -7.48
N TYR A 63 15.00 -8.22 -7.53
CA TYR A 63 15.85 -7.81 -6.41
C TYR A 63 15.02 -7.40 -5.19
N ALA A 64 13.90 -6.69 -5.39
CA ALA A 64 12.99 -6.37 -4.29
C ALA A 64 12.44 -7.64 -3.63
N ALA A 65 11.97 -8.60 -4.42
CA ALA A 65 11.49 -9.88 -3.89
C ALA A 65 12.58 -10.64 -3.11
N PHE A 66 13.83 -10.65 -3.59
CA PHE A 66 14.95 -11.28 -2.90
C PHE A 66 15.31 -10.57 -1.59
N ILE A 67 15.58 -9.25 -1.64
CA ILE A 67 16.05 -8.46 -0.52
C ILE A 67 14.98 -8.38 0.57
N MET A 68 13.73 -8.12 0.19
CA MET A 68 12.63 -8.10 1.16
C MET A 68 12.51 -9.44 1.87
N CYS A 69 12.51 -10.54 1.11
CA CYS A 69 12.32 -11.86 1.68
C CYS A 69 13.45 -12.23 2.65
N ILE A 70 14.73 -11.99 2.31
CA ILE A 70 15.84 -12.33 3.21
C ILE A 70 15.85 -11.46 4.46
N ILE A 71 15.68 -10.14 4.32
CA ILE A 71 15.77 -9.21 5.45
C ILE A 71 14.59 -9.39 6.40
N THR A 72 13.36 -9.52 5.90
CA THR A 72 12.20 -9.73 6.79
C THR A 72 12.17 -11.14 7.38
N SER A 73 12.71 -12.16 6.71
CA SER A 73 12.87 -13.49 7.32
C SER A 73 13.81 -13.48 8.54
N VAL A 74 14.83 -12.62 8.53
CA VAL A 74 15.78 -12.49 9.66
C VAL A 74 15.28 -11.51 10.72
N PHE A 75 14.79 -10.34 10.32
CA PHE A 75 14.49 -9.25 11.25
C PHE A 75 13.00 -9.08 11.55
N GLY A 76 12.12 -9.56 10.67
CA GLY A 76 10.66 -9.42 10.76
C GLY A 76 10.06 -9.98 12.05
N GLY A 77 8.91 -9.43 12.41
CA GLY A 77 8.17 -9.72 13.63
C GLY A 77 7.42 -11.04 13.59
N ARG A 78 7.24 -11.63 12.40
CA ARG A 78 6.42 -12.81 12.20
C ARG A 78 7.07 -13.92 11.35
N PRO A 79 7.54 -15.02 11.98
CA PRO A 79 8.00 -16.21 11.24
C PRO A 79 6.88 -16.81 10.36
N GLY A 80 7.24 -17.36 9.21
CA GLY A 80 6.31 -17.93 8.23
C GLY A 80 5.64 -16.90 7.31
N MET A 81 5.77 -15.60 7.58
CA MET A 81 5.33 -14.56 6.65
C MET A 81 6.38 -14.33 5.55
N ILE A 82 5.91 -14.09 4.33
CA ILE A 82 6.75 -13.80 3.17
C ILE A 82 6.53 -12.34 2.77
N SER A 83 7.64 -11.62 2.56
CA SER A 83 7.64 -10.26 2.02
C SER A 83 8.39 -10.21 0.70
N GLY A 84 7.98 -9.31 -0.20
CA GLY A 84 8.50 -9.22 -1.55
C GLY A 84 7.93 -8.03 -2.31
N ALA A 85 8.14 -8.02 -3.63
CA ALA A 85 7.52 -7.03 -4.50
C ALA A 85 6.00 -7.23 -4.56
N THR A 86 5.23 -6.17 -4.40
CA THR A 86 3.76 -6.22 -4.40
C THR A 86 3.16 -5.23 -5.38
N GLY A 87 1.96 -5.54 -5.89
CA GLY A 87 1.20 -4.61 -6.72
C GLY A 87 0.89 -3.30 -6.00
N ALA A 88 0.63 -3.35 -4.68
CA ALA A 88 0.37 -2.16 -3.87
C ALA A 88 1.55 -1.18 -3.87
N MET A 89 2.79 -1.69 -3.78
CA MET A 89 4.00 -0.85 -3.91
C MET A 89 4.20 -0.41 -5.36
N ALA A 90 4.02 -1.32 -6.34
CA ALA A 90 4.22 -1.03 -7.75
C ALA A 90 3.37 0.13 -8.28
N VAL A 91 2.11 0.23 -7.85
CA VAL A 91 1.21 1.31 -8.29
C VAL A 91 1.57 2.68 -7.70
N VAL A 92 2.22 2.73 -6.54
CA VAL A 92 2.76 4.01 -6.04
C VAL A 92 4.06 4.36 -6.78
N VAL A 93 4.88 3.35 -7.07
CA VAL A 93 6.13 3.50 -7.81
C VAL A 93 5.90 3.99 -9.24
N VAL A 94 4.89 3.48 -9.97
CA VAL A 94 4.65 3.88 -11.37
C VAL A 94 4.41 5.38 -11.50
N ALA A 95 3.67 5.99 -10.56
CA ALA A 95 3.40 7.43 -10.57
C ALA A 95 4.69 8.25 -10.36
N LEU A 96 5.56 7.83 -9.44
CA LEU A 96 6.85 8.49 -9.21
C LEU A 96 7.77 8.35 -10.42
N VAL A 97 7.91 7.13 -10.95
CA VAL A 97 8.81 6.81 -12.06
C VAL A 97 8.37 7.49 -13.36
N ALA A 98 7.06 7.52 -13.65
CA ALA A 98 6.53 8.15 -14.84
C ALA A 98 6.77 9.67 -14.88
N VAL A 99 6.76 10.33 -13.71
CA VAL A 99 6.89 11.80 -13.62
C VAL A 99 8.34 12.24 -13.41
N HIS A 100 9.10 11.54 -12.57
CA HIS A 100 10.42 12.00 -12.12
C HIS A 100 11.58 11.11 -12.59
N GLY A 101 11.29 9.89 -13.07
CA GLY A 101 12.31 8.91 -13.45
C GLY A 101 12.56 7.86 -12.36
N ILE A 102 13.23 6.77 -12.76
CA ILE A 102 13.53 5.63 -11.89
C ILE A 102 14.55 5.99 -10.80
N GLU A 103 15.36 7.01 -11.02
CA GLU A 103 16.42 7.41 -10.09
C GLU A 103 15.87 8.00 -8.78
N TYR A 104 14.64 8.56 -8.82
CA TYR A 104 13.93 9.05 -7.64
C TYR A 104 13.27 7.93 -6.83
N LEU A 105 13.05 6.76 -7.42
CA LEU A 105 12.48 5.59 -6.74
C LEU A 105 13.34 5.16 -5.55
N PHE A 106 14.63 5.00 -5.78
CA PHE A 106 15.56 4.46 -4.80
C PHE A 106 15.65 5.29 -3.50
N PRO A 107 15.87 6.62 -3.55
CA PRO A 107 15.84 7.44 -2.34
C PRO A 107 14.45 7.49 -1.69
N ALA A 108 13.36 7.42 -2.47
CA ALA A 108 12.01 7.33 -1.90
C ALA A 108 11.81 6.03 -1.09
N ILE A 109 12.36 4.92 -1.58
CA ILE A 109 12.30 3.62 -0.89
C ILE A 109 13.19 3.59 0.36
N VAL A 110 14.36 4.25 0.32
CA VAL A 110 15.18 4.47 1.54
C VAL A 110 14.39 5.27 2.58
N LEU A 111 13.79 6.39 2.18
CA LEU A 111 13.02 7.25 3.08
C LEU A 111 11.77 6.55 3.63
N CYS A 112 11.08 5.76 2.80
CA CYS A 112 10.00 4.86 3.21
C CYS A 112 10.47 3.93 4.34
N GLY A 113 11.61 3.26 4.17
CA GLY A 113 12.13 2.36 5.18
C GLY A 113 12.55 3.06 6.47
N ILE A 114 13.06 4.30 6.39
CA ILE A 114 13.33 5.14 7.56
C ILE A 114 12.04 5.41 8.35
N PHE A 115 10.95 5.79 7.67
CA PHE A 115 9.66 6.00 8.34
C PHE A 115 9.13 4.72 8.99
N GLN A 116 9.26 3.58 8.32
CA GLN A 116 8.84 2.29 8.86
C GLN A 116 9.62 1.90 10.13
N ILE A 117 10.95 2.10 10.14
CA ILE A 117 11.77 1.90 11.34
C ILE A 117 11.34 2.87 12.45
N LEU A 118 11.15 4.16 12.14
CA LEU A 118 10.75 5.16 13.12
C LEU A 118 9.42 4.79 13.79
N ILE A 119 8.42 4.38 13.01
CA ILE A 119 7.12 3.90 13.50
C ILE A 119 7.29 2.69 14.43
N GLY A 120 8.15 1.73 14.05
CA GLY A 120 8.45 0.55 14.85
C GLY A 120 9.16 0.89 16.18
N LEU A 121 10.15 1.79 16.15
CA LEU A 121 10.90 2.24 17.33
C LEU A 121 10.03 3.02 18.31
N LEU A 122 9.17 3.90 17.79
CA LEU A 122 8.19 4.66 18.58
C LEU A 122 7.00 3.81 19.06
N LYS A 123 6.99 2.51 18.73
CA LYS A 123 5.92 1.55 19.08
C LYS A 123 4.53 1.94 18.56
N LEU A 124 4.50 2.67 17.44
CA LEU A 124 3.28 3.18 16.81
C LEU A 124 2.61 2.13 15.90
N GLY A 125 3.11 0.88 15.85
CA GLY A 125 2.49 -0.18 15.06
C GLY A 125 1.02 -0.47 15.43
N LYS A 126 0.60 -0.12 16.66
CA LYS A 126 -0.83 -0.17 17.05
C LYS A 126 -1.66 0.90 16.34
N LEU A 127 -1.11 2.07 16.05
CA LEU A 127 -1.83 3.20 15.47
C LEU A 127 -2.17 2.99 13.99
N ILE A 128 -1.47 2.10 13.30
CA ILE A 128 -1.76 1.76 11.91
C ILE A 128 -3.14 1.08 11.78
N ARG A 129 -3.65 0.49 12.87
CA ARG A 129 -5.03 -0.03 12.94
C ARG A 129 -6.11 1.05 12.98
N ILE A 130 -5.73 2.34 13.05
CA ILE A 130 -6.66 3.48 13.07
C ILE A 130 -7.02 3.92 11.63
N VAL A 131 -6.35 3.39 10.60
CA VAL A 131 -6.71 3.71 9.21
C VAL A 131 -8.16 3.29 8.96
N PRO A 132 -9.02 4.21 8.50
CA PRO A 132 -10.42 3.90 8.33
C PRO A 132 -10.64 2.78 7.32
N HIS A 133 -11.42 1.78 7.71
CA HIS A 133 -11.76 0.64 6.86
C HIS A 133 -12.30 1.01 5.46
N PRO A 134 -13.16 2.04 5.31
CA PRO A 134 -13.66 2.44 3.98
C PRO A 134 -12.54 2.93 3.05
N VAL A 135 -11.49 3.55 3.60
CA VAL A 135 -10.33 4.02 2.83
C VAL A 135 -9.52 2.82 2.35
N MET A 136 -9.29 1.83 3.21
CA MET A 136 -8.58 0.60 2.83
C MET A 136 -9.32 -0.17 1.74
N LEU A 137 -10.64 -0.36 1.88
CA LEU A 137 -11.45 -1.03 0.86
C LEU A 137 -11.47 -0.27 -0.48
N GLY A 138 -11.60 1.05 -0.44
CA GLY A 138 -11.55 1.89 -1.63
C GLY A 138 -10.18 1.83 -2.32
N PHE A 139 -9.12 1.82 -1.52
CA PHE A 139 -7.74 1.65 -1.95
C PHE A 139 -7.52 0.29 -2.63
N VAL A 140 -7.90 -0.82 -1.99
CA VAL A 140 -7.70 -2.18 -2.52
C VAL A 140 -8.49 -2.37 -3.83
N ASN A 141 -9.74 -1.91 -3.89
CA ASN A 141 -10.55 -1.99 -5.12
C ASN A 141 -10.00 -1.09 -6.23
N GLY A 142 -9.59 0.14 -5.93
CA GLY A 142 -8.93 1.03 -6.88
C GLY A 142 -7.63 0.43 -7.41
N LEU A 143 -6.82 -0.14 -6.53
CA LEU A 143 -5.57 -0.85 -6.85
C LEU A 143 -5.82 -2.00 -7.81
N ALA A 144 -6.80 -2.86 -7.53
CA ALA A 144 -7.15 -3.98 -8.40
C ALA A 144 -7.51 -3.51 -9.82
N VAL A 145 -8.27 -2.42 -9.95
CA VAL A 145 -8.62 -1.84 -11.26
C VAL A 145 -7.40 -1.23 -11.96
N VAL A 146 -6.49 -0.55 -11.26
CA VAL A 146 -5.27 -0.03 -11.87
C VAL A 146 -4.37 -1.16 -12.39
N ILE A 147 -4.21 -2.24 -11.61
CA ILE A 147 -3.45 -3.41 -12.04
C ILE A 147 -4.12 -4.05 -13.28
N LEU A 148 -5.45 -4.14 -13.30
CA LEU A 148 -6.22 -4.63 -14.45
C LEU A 148 -5.96 -3.79 -15.70
N LEU A 149 -6.06 -2.47 -15.59
CA LEU A 149 -5.81 -1.54 -16.69
C LEU A 149 -4.37 -1.64 -17.19
N ALA A 150 -3.39 -1.82 -16.29
CA ALA A 150 -1.99 -1.99 -16.66
C ALA A 150 -1.73 -3.25 -17.50
N GLN A 151 -2.53 -4.32 -17.34
CA GLN A 151 -2.36 -5.55 -18.14
C GLN A 151 -2.66 -5.35 -19.63
N PHE A 152 -3.50 -4.38 -19.98
CA PHE A 152 -3.80 -4.08 -21.39
C PHE A 152 -2.56 -3.57 -22.16
N GLY A 153 -1.55 -3.03 -21.47
CA GLY A 153 -0.27 -2.69 -22.07
C GLY A 153 0.47 -3.89 -22.67
N SER A 154 0.27 -5.09 -22.10
CA SER A 154 0.89 -6.34 -22.59
C SER A 154 0.23 -6.89 -23.86
N PHE A 155 -0.90 -6.32 -24.29
CA PHE A 155 -1.55 -6.61 -25.56
C PHE A 155 -1.11 -5.66 -26.68
N LYS A 156 -0.06 -4.87 -26.45
CA LYS A 156 0.56 -4.00 -27.46
C LYS A 156 1.93 -4.54 -27.85
N THR A 157 2.30 -4.36 -29.11
CA THR A 157 3.62 -4.71 -29.66
C THR A 157 4.18 -3.52 -30.41
N PHE A 158 5.51 -3.47 -30.50
CA PHE A 158 6.22 -2.41 -31.20
C PHE A 158 6.12 -2.64 -32.72
N THR A 159 5.53 -1.68 -33.44
CA THR A 159 5.48 -1.75 -34.91
C THR A 159 6.72 -1.12 -35.53
N PRO A 160 7.09 -1.52 -36.76
CA PRO A 160 8.17 -0.87 -37.51
C PRO A 160 7.99 0.65 -37.68
N ASP A 161 6.75 1.15 -37.58
CA ASP A 161 6.43 2.57 -37.65
C ASP A 161 6.81 3.36 -36.37
N GLY A 162 7.40 2.69 -35.37
CA GLY A 162 7.83 3.30 -34.12
C GLY A 162 6.74 3.48 -33.07
N VAL A 163 5.57 2.83 -33.24
CA VAL A 163 4.41 3.01 -32.37
C VAL A 163 4.03 1.69 -31.69
N MET A 164 3.61 1.78 -30.43
CA MET A 164 3.03 0.64 -29.70
C MET A 164 1.57 0.43 -30.15
N ALA A 165 1.36 -0.53 -31.06
CA ALA A 165 0.03 -0.87 -31.58
C ALA A 165 -0.56 -2.09 -30.86
N THR A 166 -1.89 -2.10 -30.69
CA THR A 166 -2.61 -3.24 -30.13
C THR A 166 -2.51 -4.45 -31.07
N LEU A 167 -2.32 -5.64 -30.51
CA LEU A 167 -2.31 -6.90 -31.25
C LEU A 167 -3.62 -7.12 -32.00
N THR A 168 -3.51 -7.60 -33.24
CA THR A 168 -4.67 -7.90 -34.10
C THR A 168 -4.53 -9.30 -34.72
N GLY A 169 -5.61 -9.78 -35.34
CA GLY A 169 -5.63 -11.02 -36.10
C GLY A 169 -5.33 -12.28 -35.26
N THR A 170 -4.56 -13.20 -35.84
CA THR A 170 -4.25 -14.51 -35.24
C THR A 170 -3.45 -14.40 -33.95
N ARG A 171 -2.54 -13.42 -33.83
CA ARG A 171 -1.75 -13.20 -32.60
C ARG A 171 -2.64 -12.83 -31.42
N LEU A 172 -3.62 -11.95 -31.63
CA LEU A 172 -4.57 -11.60 -30.58
C LEU A 172 -5.40 -12.82 -30.16
N GLY A 173 -5.87 -13.62 -31.13
CA GLY A 173 -6.62 -14.84 -30.85
C GLY A 173 -5.83 -15.86 -30.02
N VAL A 174 -4.56 -16.10 -30.39
CA VAL A 174 -3.66 -17.00 -29.64
C VAL A 174 -3.36 -16.45 -28.25
N MET A 175 -3.08 -15.14 -28.14
CA MET A 175 -2.85 -14.47 -26.85
C MET A 175 -4.05 -14.66 -25.92
N LEU A 176 -5.27 -14.35 -26.39
CA LEU A 176 -6.50 -14.49 -25.60
C LEU A 176 -6.76 -15.96 -25.21
N ALA A 177 -6.53 -16.91 -26.12
CA ALA A 177 -6.71 -18.33 -25.84
C ALA A 177 -5.75 -18.82 -24.75
N LEU A 178 -4.47 -18.45 -24.83
CA LEU A 178 -3.46 -18.82 -23.83
C LEU A 178 -3.69 -18.12 -22.49
N VAL A 179 -4.13 -16.86 -22.48
CA VAL A 179 -4.55 -16.15 -21.26
C VAL A 179 -5.72 -16.88 -20.59
N ALA A 180 -6.77 -17.20 -21.35
CA ALA A 180 -7.94 -17.91 -20.83
C ALA A 180 -7.57 -19.30 -20.30
N LEU A 181 -6.69 -20.02 -21.00
CA LEU A 181 -6.17 -21.31 -20.56
C LEU A 181 -5.35 -21.18 -19.26
N THR A 182 -4.51 -20.15 -19.15
CA THR A 182 -3.77 -19.84 -17.92
C THR A 182 -4.73 -19.65 -16.74
N MET A 183 -5.76 -18.81 -16.91
CA MET A 183 -6.77 -18.55 -15.88
C MET A 183 -7.53 -19.82 -15.51
N ALA A 184 -7.91 -20.64 -16.50
CA ALA A 184 -8.59 -21.90 -16.27
C ALA A 184 -7.74 -22.87 -15.44
N ILE A 185 -6.44 -23.02 -15.76
CA ILE A 185 -5.54 -23.85 -14.96
C ILE A 185 -5.47 -23.33 -13.52
N ILE A 186 -5.30 -22.02 -13.32
CA ILE A 186 -5.20 -21.44 -11.97
C ILE A 186 -6.49 -21.65 -11.16
N ALA A 187 -7.66 -21.52 -11.79
CA ALA A 187 -8.96 -21.64 -11.13
C ALA A 187 -9.37 -23.09 -10.83
N PHE A 188 -9.09 -24.03 -11.74
CA PHE A 188 -9.60 -25.40 -11.65
C PHE A 188 -8.57 -26.41 -11.13
N LEU A 189 -7.28 -26.24 -11.40
CA LEU A 189 -6.25 -27.19 -10.97
C LEU A 189 -6.22 -27.42 -9.44
N PRO A 190 -6.41 -26.41 -8.57
CA PRO A 190 -6.46 -26.61 -7.12
C PRO A 190 -7.59 -27.55 -6.65
N ARG A 191 -8.62 -27.76 -7.48
CA ARG A 191 -9.71 -28.71 -7.20
C ARG A 191 -9.32 -30.15 -7.51
N LEU A 192 -8.35 -30.36 -8.40
CA LEU A 192 -7.86 -31.68 -8.79
C LEU A 192 -6.65 -32.11 -7.97
N THR A 193 -5.69 -31.21 -7.73
CA THR A 193 -4.48 -31.48 -6.96
C THR A 193 -4.07 -30.29 -6.11
N ARG A 194 -3.54 -30.57 -4.92
CA ARG A 194 -2.97 -29.56 -4.00
C ARG A 194 -1.44 -29.66 -3.88
N ALA A 195 -0.81 -30.54 -4.67
CA ALA A 195 0.61 -30.83 -4.54
C ALA A 195 1.52 -29.74 -5.14
N ILE A 196 1.04 -29.01 -6.16
CA ILE A 196 1.82 -28.00 -6.90
C ILE A 196 1.02 -26.70 -6.95
N PRO A 197 1.64 -25.52 -6.78
CA PRO A 197 0.97 -24.23 -6.99
C PRO A 197 0.40 -24.12 -8.39
N SER A 198 -0.86 -23.67 -8.49
CA SER A 198 -1.56 -23.63 -9.77
C SER A 198 -1.00 -22.57 -10.72
N SER A 199 -0.46 -21.46 -10.21
CA SER A 199 0.25 -20.45 -11.01
C SER A 199 1.50 -21.01 -11.67
N LEU A 200 2.32 -21.74 -10.93
CA LEU A 200 3.52 -22.39 -11.46
C LEU A 200 3.16 -23.44 -12.53
N ALA A 201 2.19 -24.29 -12.24
CA ALA A 201 1.71 -25.29 -13.19
C ALA A 201 1.20 -24.64 -14.49
N ALA A 202 0.45 -23.53 -14.37
CA ALA A 202 -0.01 -22.76 -15.52
C ALA A 202 1.17 -22.23 -16.34
N ILE A 203 2.13 -21.55 -15.72
CA ILE A 203 3.27 -20.96 -16.42
C ILE A 203 4.09 -22.01 -17.17
N ILE A 204 4.42 -23.13 -16.52
CA ILE A 204 5.17 -24.21 -17.17
C ILE A 204 4.39 -24.78 -18.35
N THR A 205 3.10 -25.06 -18.16
CA THR A 205 2.24 -25.63 -19.21
C THR A 205 2.13 -24.71 -20.41
N ILE A 206 1.86 -23.42 -20.18
CA ILE A 206 1.74 -22.43 -21.25
C ILE A 206 3.08 -22.17 -21.94
N SER A 207 4.19 -22.20 -21.20
CA SER A 207 5.54 -22.08 -21.77
C SER A 207 5.83 -23.21 -22.74
N ILE A 208 5.52 -24.46 -22.36
CA ILE A 208 5.67 -25.62 -23.26
C ILE A 208 4.80 -25.45 -24.52
N ILE A 209 3.52 -25.08 -24.35
CA ILE A 209 2.59 -24.87 -25.47
C ILE A 209 3.10 -23.76 -26.40
N ALA A 210 3.59 -22.65 -25.84
CA ALA A 210 4.11 -21.54 -26.62
C ALA A 210 5.38 -21.91 -27.39
N ILE A 211 6.29 -22.66 -26.78
CA ILE A 211 7.48 -23.19 -27.46
C ILE A 211 7.05 -24.07 -28.65
N ILE A 212 6.07 -24.95 -28.46
CA ILE A 212 5.54 -25.81 -29.54
C ILE A 212 4.93 -24.95 -30.66
N ILE A 213 4.09 -23.96 -30.33
CA ILE A 213 3.47 -23.08 -31.34
C ILE A 213 4.53 -22.29 -32.11
N ASN A 214 5.49 -21.67 -31.40
CA ASN A 214 6.54 -20.87 -32.02
C ASN A 214 7.46 -21.70 -32.91
N ASN A 215 7.82 -22.92 -32.48
CA ASN A 215 8.65 -23.83 -33.29
C ASN A 215 7.92 -24.34 -34.54
N ASN A 216 6.60 -24.56 -34.45
CA ASN A 216 5.79 -25.00 -35.59
C ASN A 216 5.47 -23.86 -36.58
N ALA A 217 5.79 -22.61 -36.24
CA ALA A 217 5.42 -21.44 -37.02
C ALA A 217 6.55 -20.85 -37.90
N SER A 218 7.77 -21.42 -37.90
CA SER A 218 8.88 -20.95 -38.76
C SER A 218 9.54 -22.11 -39.53
N PRO A 219 9.70 -22.10 -40.88
CA PRO A 219 9.12 -21.23 -41.92
C PRO A 219 8.33 -21.98 -43.03
N THR A 220 7.29 -21.36 -43.58
CA THR A 220 6.81 -21.59 -44.96
C THR A 220 7.08 -20.37 -45.83
N SER A 221 8.36 -20.16 -46.18
CA SER A 221 8.81 -19.64 -47.49
C SER A 221 10.34 -19.54 -47.48
N ALA A 222 10.99 -20.32 -48.34
CA ALA A 222 12.44 -20.33 -48.51
C ALA A 222 12.98 -19.10 -49.27
N ASP A 223 12.13 -18.12 -49.59
CA ASP A 223 12.45 -16.96 -50.45
C ASP A 223 12.19 -15.59 -49.77
N ALA A 224 11.96 -15.56 -48.45
CA ALA A 224 11.82 -14.28 -47.74
C ALA A 224 13.21 -13.71 -47.37
N PRO A 225 13.47 -12.41 -47.61
CA PRO A 225 14.73 -11.77 -47.20
C PRO A 225 14.98 -11.97 -45.71
N SER A 226 16.24 -12.24 -45.34
CA SER A 226 16.71 -12.42 -43.96
C SER A 226 16.43 -11.23 -43.02
N ASP A 227 16.01 -10.08 -43.56
CA ASP A 227 15.77 -8.83 -42.84
C ASP A 227 14.31 -8.62 -42.42
N SER A 228 13.38 -9.53 -42.76
CA SER A 228 12.00 -9.48 -42.26
C SER A 228 11.67 -10.74 -41.45
N ALA A 229 12.19 -10.82 -40.22
CA ALA A 229 11.76 -11.83 -39.26
C ALA A 229 10.24 -11.76 -39.10
N GLN A 230 9.50 -12.73 -39.65
CA GLN A 230 8.07 -12.84 -39.42
C GLN A 230 7.85 -12.91 -37.90
N PRO A 231 7.10 -11.98 -37.30
CA PRO A 231 7.08 -11.92 -35.85
C PRO A 231 6.39 -13.14 -35.27
N ARG A 232 6.99 -13.71 -34.22
CA ARG A 232 6.54 -14.96 -33.57
C ARG A 232 5.04 -14.90 -33.25
N PRO A 233 4.30 -16.01 -33.41
CA PRO A 233 2.86 -16.03 -33.11
C PRO A 233 2.59 -15.85 -31.60
N VAL A 234 3.45 -16.37 -30.72
CA VAL A 234 3.35 -16.18 -29.27
C VAL A 234 4.49 -15.30 -28.78
N LEU A 235 4.13 -14.17 -28.18
CA LEU A 235 5.07 -13.22 -27.58
C LEU A 235 5.59 -13.74 -26.23
N THR A 236 6.87 -13.52 -25.99
CA THR A 236 7.58 -13.87 -24.75
C THR A 236 7.95 -12.63 -23.96
N VAL A 237 8.37 -12.82 -22.70
CA VAL A 237 8.86 -11.72 -21.86
C VAL A 237 10.06 -11.03 -22.50
N GLY A 238 10.97 -11.79 -23.14
CA GLY A 238 12.09 -11.24 -23.91
C GLY A 238 11.63 -10.31 -25.03
N ASP A 239 10.64 -10.74 -25.83
CA ASP A 239 10.09 -9.91 -26.91
C ASP A 239 9.45 -8.62 -26.35
N MET A 240 8.75 -8.73 -25.22
CA MET A 240 8.14 -7.57 -24.54
C MET A 240 9.16 -6.58 -23.98
N LEU A 241 10.34 -7.06 -23.56
CA LEU A 241 11.44 -6.19 -23.13
C LEU A 241 12.01 -5.42 -24.29
N VAL A 242 12.29 -6.11 -25.40
CA VAL A 242 12.77 -5.47 -26.63
C VAL A 242 11.77 -4.41 -27.09
N ASP A 243 10.49 -4.76 -27.24
CA ASP A 243 9.44 -3.82 -27.66
C ASP A 243 9.39 -2.55 -26.77
N ARG A 244 9.49 -2.71 -25.45
CA ARG A 244 9.51 -1.58 -24.51
C ARG A 244 10.78 -0.74 -24.62
N THR A 245 11.95 -1.37 -24.80
CA THR A 245 13.21 -0.62 -24.97
C THR A 245 13.24 0.17 -26.27
N LEU A 246 12.72 -0.40 -27.35
CA LEU A 246 12.56 0.29 -28.63
C LEU A 246 11.58 1.45 -28.52
N ALA A 247 10.41 1.23 -27.90
CA ALA A 247 9.44 2.29 -27.64
C ALA A 247 10.02 3.43 -26.78
N ALA A 248 10.80 3.10 -25.75
CA ALA A 248 11.46 4.09 -24.91
C ALA A 248 12.54 4.88 -25.68
N ALA A 249 13.29 4.25 -26.59
CA ALA A 249 14.26 4.92 -27.43
C ALA A 249 13.59 5.90 -28.41
N VAL A 250 12.47 5.51 -29.02
CA VAL A 250 11.67 6.40 -29.88
C VAL A 250 11.07 7.57 -29.08
N ASP A 251 10.52 7.32 -27.88
CA ASP A 251 9.99 8.37 -27.00
C ASP A 251 11.10 9.35 -26.55
N ALA A 252 12.29 8.84 -26.25
CA ALA A 252 13.45 9.67 -25.91
C ALA A 252 13.89 10.54 -27.09
N ALA A 253 13.96 9.98 -28.29
CA ALA A 253 14.24 10.73 -29.51
C ALA A 253 13.18 11.80 -29.79
N GLN A 254 11.90 11.49 -29.56
CA GLN A 254 10.79 12.42 -29.71
C GLN A 254 10.90 13.59 -28.72
N LYS A 255 11.17 13.31 -27.45
CA LYS A 255 11.39 14.36 -26.42
C LYS A 255 12.59 15.24 -26.72
N ALA A 256 13.68 14.66 -27.23
CA ALA A 256 14.85 15.42 -27.64
C ALA A 256 14.52 16.37 -28.80
N LYS A 257 13.80 15.88 -29.81
CA LYS A 257 13.32 16.69 -30.94
C LYS A 257 12.40 17.82 -30.49
N ASP A 258 11.40 17.51 -29.66
CA ASP A 258 10.48 18.51 -29.13
C ASP A 258 11.22 19.59 -28.32
N SER A 259 12.21 19.20 -27.50
CA SER A 259 13.04 20.14 -26.74
C SER A 259 13.86 21.07 -27.65
N GLN A 260 14.42 20.53 -28.73
CA GLN A 260 15.16 21.31 -29.72
C GLN A 260 14.23 22.24 -30.51
N THR A 261 13.06 21.77 -30.93
CA THR A 261 12.06 22.59 -31.61
C THR A 261 11.56 23.71 -30.71
N LEU A 262 11.32 23.44 -29.42
CA LEU A 262 10.93 24.47 -28.45
C LEU A 262 12.03 25.51 -28.24
N ALA A 263 13.30 25.09 -28.17
CA ALA A 263 14.43 26.01 -28.08
C ALA A 263 14.51 26.92 -29.33
N ASN A 264 14.32 26.34 -30.53
CA ASN A 264 14.31 27.11 -31.79
C ASN A 264 13.15 28.10 -31.85
N ILE A 265 11.94 27.71 -31.42
CA ILE A 265 10.77 28.61 -31.34
C ILE A 265 11.01 29.72 -30.30
N THR A 266 11.60 29.39 -29.15
CA THR A 266 11.89 30.39 -28.11
C THR A 266 12.94 31.40 -28.59
N ALA A 267 13.91 30.96 -29.40
CA ALA A 267 14.91 31.83 -30.00
C ALA A 267 14.35 32.81 -31.04
N THR A 268 13.19 32.51 -31.66
CA THR A 268 12.55 33.39 -32.65
C THR A 268 11.52 34.34 -32.02
N LEU A 269 11.17 34.17 -30.75
CA LEU A 269 10.21 35.02 -30.05
C LEU A 269 10.85 36.33 -29.53
N PRO A 270 10.08 37.43 -29.46
CA PRO A 270 10.53 38.67 -28.84
C PRO A 270 10.96 38.48 -27.38
N ALA A 271 11.95 39.26 -26.93
CA ALA A 271 12.47 39.20 -25.56
C ALA A 271 11.35 39.34 -24.51
N GLY A 272 11.26 38.38 -23.60
CA GLY A 272 10.26 38.33 -22.54
C GLY A 272 9.08 37.38 -22.79
N ILE A 273 8.96 36.79 -23.98
CA ILE A 273 7.92 35.79 -24.30
C ILE A 273 8.56 34.40 -24.29
N ALA A 274 8.21 33.56 -23.32
CA ALA A 274 8.64 32.17 -23.27
C ALA A 274 7.59 31.25 -23.92
N ALA A 275 8.01 30.46 -24.91
CA ALA A 275 7.17 29.39 -25.43
C ALA A 275 6.99 28.32 -24.36
N ARG A 276 5.74 27.91 -24.10
CA ARG A 276 5.43 26.74 -23.29
C ARG A 276 4.62 25.78 -24.14
N PRO A 277 5.01 24.49 -24.23
CA PRO A 277 4.16 23.51 -24.89
C PRO A 277 2.84 23.36 -24.13
N ALA A 278 1.75 23.10 -24.85
CA ALA A 278 0.53 22.60 -24.22
C ALA A 278 0.84 21.25 -23.56
N THR A 279 0.33 21.02 -22.36
CA THR A 279 0.54 19.78 -21.61
C THR A 279 0.25 18.55 -22.48
N HIS A 280 1.27 17.69 -22.68
CA HIS A 280 1.23 16.44 -23.45
C HIS A 280 1.09 16.55 -24.98
N ALA A 281 1.26 17.72 -25.59
CA ALA A 281 1.26 17.86 -27.05
C ALA A 281 2.67 17.71 -27.64
N THR A 282 2.85 16.74 -28.55
CA THR A 282 4.04 16.65 -29.42
C THR A 282 4.14 17.88 -30.30
N ILE A 283 5.31 18.52 -30.35
CA ILE A 283 5.51 19.77 -31.09
C ILE A 283 5.78 19.46 -32.56
N ALA A 284 6.63 18.47 -32.82
CA ALA A 284 6.93 17.99 -34.16
C ALA A 284 7.18 16.48 -34.15
N PRO A 285 6.35 15.66 -34.82
CA PRO A 285 6.55 14.20 -34.84
C PRO A 285 7.88 13.84 -35.54
N LEU A 286 8.49 12.74 -35.11
CA LEU A 286 9.65 12.13 -35.77
C LEU A 286 9.33 11.78 -37.23
N THR A 287 10.31 11.97 -38.11
CA THR A 287 10.24 11.45 -39.48
C THR A 287 10.51 9.93 -39.48
N PRO A 288 10.08 9.19 -40.52
CA PRO A 288 10.35 7.75 -40.60
C PRO A 288 11.84 7.39 -40.48
N GLU A 289 12.73 8.23 -41.03
CA GLU A 289 14.18 8.04 -40.94
C GLU A 289 14.71 8.26 -39.52
N GLU A 290 14.23 9.28 -38.81
CA GLU A 290 14.61 9.54 -37.42
C GLU A 290 14.09 8.43 -36.49
N THR A 291 12.88 7.93 -36.74
CA THR A 291 12.31 6.78 -36.03
C THR A 291 13.16 5.53 -36.24
N GLN A 292 13.56 5.26 -37.49
CA GLN A 292 14.40 4.10 -37.79
C GLN A 292 15.82 4.23 -37.22
N ALA A 293 16.37 5.45 -37.19
CA ALA A 293 17.63 5.74 -36.51
C ALA A 293 17.55 5.52 -34.99
N ALA A 294 16.44 5.93 -34.36
CA ALA A 294 16.19 5.68 -32.94
C ALA A 294 16.06 4.18 -32.65
N ILE A 295 15.36 3.42 -33.51
CA ILE A 295 15.27 1.96 -33.40
C ILE A 295 16.65 1.31 -33.54
N ALA A 296 17.43 1.73 -34.54
CA ALA A 296 18.76 1.19 -34.80
C ALA A 296 19.79 1.54 -33.71
N SER A 297 19.52 2.55 -32.87
CA SER A 297 20.37 2.90 -31.73
C SER A 297 20.34 1.87 -30.60
N VAL A 298 19.33 0.99 -30.58
CA VAL A 298 19.14 -0.01 -29.54
C VAL A 298 19.80 -1.32 -29.96
N ASP A 299 20.81 -1.74 -29.20
CA ASP A 299 21.36 -3.10 -29.31
C ASP A 299 20.42 -4.11 -28.66
N THR A 300 19.55 -4.72 -29.47
CA THR A 300 18.54 -5.69 -29.02
C THR A 300 19.15 -6.95 -28.41
N ALA A 301 20.40 -7.29 -28.72
CA ALA A 301 21.10 -8.43 -28.13
C ALA A 301 21.52 -8.18 -26.68
N SER A 302 21.67 -6.91 -26.29
CA SER A 302 21.99 -6.50 -24.91
C SER A 302 20.76 -6.39 -24.00
N VAL A 303 19.55 -6.44 -24.58
CA VAL A 303 18.29 -6.31 -23.85
C VAL A 303 17.90 -7.64 -23.23
N GLY A 304 17.94 -7.74 -21.90
CA GLY A 304 17.57 -8.96 -21.19
C GLY A 304 17.38 -8.75 -19.68
N ILE A 305 17.11 -9.86 -19.00
CA ILE A 305 16.95 -9.98 -17.54
C ILE A 305 18.17 -10.69 -16.94
N ALA A 306 19.26 -10.86 -17.69
CA ALA A 306 20.51 -11.39 -17.15
C ALA A 306 20.99 -10.48 -16.00
N GLY A 307 20.79 -10.95 -14.77
CA GLY A 307 21.08 -10.23 -13.54
C GLY A 307 22.29 -10.80 -12.84
N GLY A 308 23.10 -9.92 -12.25
CA GLY A 308 24.14 -10.31 -11.30
C GLY A 308 23.61 -10.36 -9.87
N LEU A 309 24.54 -10.37 -8.92
CA LEU A 309 24.20 -10.03 -7.53
C LEU A 309 23.71 -8.56 -7.49
N PRO A 310 22.75 -8.21 -6.61
CA PRO A 310 22.38 -6.83 -6.40
C PRO A 310 23.62 -6.01 -6.06
N ARG A 311 23.90 -4.99 -6.89
CA ARG A 311 25.01 -4.07 -6.70
C ARG A 311 24.49 -2.73 -6.19
N PRO A 312 25.33 -1.94 -5.51
CA PRO A 312 24.89 -0.66 -5.00
C PRO A 312 24.34 0.26 -6.11
N THR A 313 23.19 0.89 -5.87
CA THR A 313 22.40 1.60 -6.89
C THR A 313 23.19 2.63 -7.69
N TRP A 314 24.14 3.32 -7.06
CA TRP A 314 24.94 4.38 -7.69
C TRP A 314 25.93 3.87 -8.76
N LEU A 315 26.11 2.55 -8.91
CA LEU A 315 26.91 1.96 -9.99
C LEU A 315 26.09 1.79 -11.29
N ASP A 316 24.76 1.89 -11.20
CA ASP A 316 23.82 1.53 -12.26
C ASP A 316 22.99 2.75 -12.66
N TYR A 317 22.72 3.62 -11.70
CA TYR A 317 21.84 4.76 -11.84
C TYR A 317 22.50 6.04 -11.36
N ALA A 318 22.30 7.12 -12.10
CA ALA A 318 22.70 8.47 -11.71
C ALA A 318 21.74 9.01 -10.65
N ILE A 319 22.06 8.80 -9.38
CA ILE A 319 21.21 9.22 -8.26
C ILE A 319 21.01 10.75 -8.29
N PRO A 320 19.76 11.26 -8.13
CA PRO A 320 19.52 12.69 -8.10
C PRO A 320 20.25 13.36 -6.92
N PRO A 321 20.62 14.65 -7.04
CA PRO A 321 21.32 15.34 -5.97
C PRO A 321 20.44 15.37 -4.71
N MET A 322 21.01 15.00 -3.55
CA MET A 322 20.30 14.92 -2.27
C MET A 322 20.05 16.31 -1.68
N THR A 323 19.17 17.07 -2.32
CA THR A 323 18.76 18.42 -1.93
C THR A 323 17.39 18.42 -1.26
N LEU A 324 17.02 19.56 -0.66
CA LEU A 324 15.69 19.76 -0.09
C LEU A 324 14.58 19.65 -1.14
N GLN A 325 14.86 19.98 -2.40
CA GLN A 325 13.92 19.82 -3.52
C GLN A 325 13.62 18.34 -3.78
N THR A 326 14.67 17.51 -3.88
CA THR A 326 14.51 16.06 -4.03
C THR A 326 13.73 15.47 -2.87
N LEU A 327 14.00 15.93 -1.63
CA LEU A 327 13.24 15.51 -0.46
C LEU A 327 11.75 15.83 -0.59
N TRP A 328 11.39 17.06 -0.99
CA TRP A 328 9.99 17.45 -1.19
C TRP A 328 9.27 16.63 -2.28
N ILE A 329 10.00 16.21 -3.32
CA ILE A 329 9.47 15.35 -4.37
C ILE A 329 9.17 13.94 -3.82
N ILE A 330 10.13 13.32 -3.13
CA ILE A 330 10.01 11.90 -2.70
C ILE A 330 9.21 11.73 -1.41
N LEU A 331 9.13 12.75 -0.56
CA LEU A 331 8.47 12.71 0.75
C LEU A 331 7.02 12.18 0.70
N PRO A 332 6.11 12.71 -0.14
CA PRO A 332 4.74 12.20 -0.21
C PRO A 332 4.70 10.73 -0.61
N PHE A 333 5.42 10.33 -1.66
CA PHE A 333 5.48 8.92 -2.09
C PHE A 333 6.02 8.01 -1.00
N SER A 334 7.08 8.43 -0.31
CA SER A 334 7.71 7.66 0.78
C SER A 334 6.76 7.42 1.94
N LEU A 335 5.94 8.43 2.30
CA LEU A 335 4.96 8.31 3.37
C LEU A 335 3.83 7.33 3.01
N ILE A 336 3.35 7.39 1.77
CA ILE A 336 2.33 6.46 1.27
C ILE A 336 2.88 5.04 1.16
N LEU A 337 4.07 4.85 0.59
CA LEU A 337 4.75 3.56 0.52
C LEU A 337 4.94 2.96 1.92
N ALA A 338 5.34 3.79 2.90
CA ALA A 338 5.49 3.36 4.28
C ALA A 338 4.13 2.93 4.88
N GLY A 339 3.10 3.75 4.73
CA GLY A 339 1.75 3.48 5.24
C GLY A 339 1.16 2.20 4.64
N VAL A 340 1.09 2.12 3.31
CA VAL A 340 0.58 0.95 2.57
C VAL A 340 1.36 -0.31 2.94
N GLY A 341 2.69 -0.23 2.93
CA GLY A 341 3.54 -1.39 3.25
C GLY A 341 3.31 -1.90 4.67
N LEU A 342 3.10 -1.02 5.65
CA LEU A 342 2.83 -1.42 7.03
C LEU A 342 1.39 -1.92 7.24
N ILE A 343 0.39 -1.35 6.58
CA ILE A 343 -1.00 -1.83 6.62
C ILE A 343 -1.05 -3.27 6.12
N GLU A 344 -0.50 -3.53 4.94
CA GLU A 344 -0.42 -4.87 4.35
C GLU A 344 0.35 -5.85 5.25
N SER A 345 1.48 -5.41 5.81
CA SER A 345 2.29 -6.27 6.68
C SER A 345 1.57 -6.63 7.97
N LEU A 346 0.88 -5.68 8.61
CA LEU A 346 0.15 -5.95 9.85
C LEU A 346 -1.13 -6.76 9.60
N MET A 347 -1.82 -6.55 8.48
CA MET A 347 -3.00 -7.34 8.09
C MET A 347 -2.62 -8.78 7.76
N THR A 348 -1.52 -8.96 7.00
CA THR A 348 -0.95 -10.27 6.73
C THR A 348 -0.54 -10.94 8.04
N MET A 349 0.04 -10.19 8.98
CA MET A 349 0.42 -10.73 10.28
C MET A 349 -0.78 -11.28 11.03
N THR A 350 -1.88 -10.52 11.11
CA THR A 350 -3.09 -10.97 11.80
C THR A 350 -3.70 -12.21 11.18
N LEU A 351 -3.72 -12.31 9.85
CA LEU A 351 -4.21 -13.51 9.17
C LEU A 351 -3.33 -14.73 9.47
N ILE A 352 -2.00 -14.55 9.45
CA ILE A 352 -1.06 -15.65 9.71
C ILE A 352 -1.07 -16.04 11.20
N ASP A 353 -1.26 -15.07 12.10
CA ASP A 353 -1.52 -15.28 13.53
C ASP A 353 -2.74 -16.19 13.75
N GLU A 354 -3.87 -15.89 13.10
CA GLU A 354 -5.09 -16.70 13.16
C GLU A 354 -4.89 -18.11 12.60
N LEU A 355 -4.26 -18.24 11.43
CA LEU A 355 -4.05 -19.54 10.77
C LEU A 355 -3.11 -20.49 11.49
N THR A 356 -2.27 -19.98 12.38
CA THR A 356 -1.27 -20.77 13.11
C THR A 356 -1.47 -20.72 14.62
N GLU A 357 -2.51 -20.03 15.09
CA GLU A 357 -2.82 -19.85 16.51
C GLU A 357 -1.63 -19.28 17.32
N THR A 358 -0.90 -18.34 16.74
CA THR A 358 0.26 -17.68 17.38
C THR A 358 0.17 -16.16 17.26
N ARG A 359 1.11 -15.43 17.85
CA ARG A 359 1.09 -13.96 17.86
C ARG A 359 2.39 -13.35 17.39
N GLY A 360 2.32 -12.53 16.33
CA GLY A 360 3.43 -11.75 15.81
C GLY A 360 3.69 -10.46 16.59
N SER A 361 4.88 -9.88 16.40
CA SER A 361 5.25 -8.58 16.95
C SER A 361 5.17 -7.49 15.87
N GLY A 362 4.11 -6.69 15.89
CA GLY A 362 3.89 -5.63 14.89
C GLY A 362 5.00 -4.57 14.85
N ASN A 363 5.56 -4.16 16.00
CA ASN A 363 6.65 -3.18 16.02
C ASN A 363 7.95 -3.75 15.42
N ARG A 364 8.25 -5.02 15.71
CA ARG A 364 9.40 -5.70 15.09
C ARG A 364 9.19 -5.90 13.59
N GLU A 365 7.95 -6.17 13.19
CA GLU A 365 7.58 -6.23 11.77
C GLU A 365 7.84 -4.90 11.07
N CYS A 366 7.43 -3.77 11.67
CA CYS A 366 7.70 -2.44 11.12
C CYS A 366 9.20 -2.18 10.93
N ILE A 367 10.03 -2.54 11.92
CA ILE A 367 11.49 -2.40 11.84
C ILE A 367 12.07 -3.31 10.75
N GLY A 368 11.60 -4.56 10.66
CA GLY A 368 12.05 -5.53 9.65
C GLY A 368 11.72 -5.07 8.23
N GLN A 369 10.48 -4.63 7.99
CA GLN A 369 10.06 -4.04 6.71
C GLN A 369 10.89 -2.80 6.36
N GLY A 370 11.13 -1.93 7.35
CA GLY A 370 11.90 -0.72 7.12
C GLY A 370 13.37 -0.98 6.80
N ALA A 371 14.01 -1.91 7.51
CA ALA A 371 15.37 -2.35 7.20
C ALA A 371 15.45 -2.97 5.79
N ALA A 372 14.44 -3.75 5.41
CA ALA A 372 14.36 -4.37 4.10
C ALA A 372 14.21 -3.34 2.98
N ASN A 373 13.34 -2.35 3.16
CA ASN A 373 13.14 -1.27 2.18
C ASN A 373 14.37 -0.35 2.08
N ILE A 374 15.03 0.01 3.18
CA ILE A 374 16.32 0.73 3.12
C ILE A 374 17.33 -0.05 2.28
N THR A 375 17.45 -1.36 2.53
CA THR A 375 18.35 -2.22 1.76
C THR A 375 17.95 -2.25 0.29
N CYS A 376 16.66 -2.35 -0.03
CA CYS A 376 16.19 -2.31 -1.41
C CYS A 376 16.62 -1.02 -2.13
N GLY A 377 16.43 0.14 -1.51
CA GLY A 377 16.81 1.42 -2.10
C GLY A 377 18.32 1.56 -2.36
N PHE A 378 19.16 0.95 -1.51
CA PHE A 378 20.61 0.94 -1.72
C PHE A 378 21.11 -0.04 -2.79
N PHE A 379 20.31 -1.03 -3.17
CA PHE A 379 20.69 -2.10 -4.10
C PHE A 379 19.80 -2.16 -5.36
N GLY A 380 19.26 -1.01 -5.78
CA GLY A 380 18.53 -0.88 -7.04
C GLY A 380 17.20 -1.62 -7.11
N ALA A 381 16.53 -1.82 -5.98
CA ALA A 381 15.25 -2.53 -5.90
C ALA A 381 14.08 -1.60 -5.58
N MET A 382 12.89 -1.90 -6.11
CA MET A 382 11.68 -1.08 -5.95
C MET A 382 11.05 -1.12 -4.55
N GLY A 383 11.64 -1.88 -3.62
CA GLY A 383 11.07 -2.14 -2.29
C GLY A 383 9.84 -3.04 -2.34
N GLY A 384 9.24 -3.26 -1.17
CA GLY A 384 8.15 -4.21 -1.03
C GLY A 384 7.46 -4.16 0.32
N CYS A 385 6.56 -5.13 0.51
CA CYS A 385 5.87 -5.37 1.77
C CYS A 385 5.48 -6.85 1.92
N ALA A 386 4.75 -7.21 2.97
CA ALA A 386 4.21 -8.56 3.10
C ALA A 386 3.25 -8.92 1.97
N MET A 387 3.22 -10.20 1.60
CA MET A 387 2.32 -10.73 0.58
C MET A 387 1.38 -11.75 1.21
N ILE A 388 0.08 -11.44 1.21
CA ILE A 388 -0.96 -12.31 1.77
C ILE A 388 -0.98 -13.67 1.07
N GLY A 389 -1.06 -13.68 -0.26
CA GLY A 389 -1.12 -14.91 -1.06
C GLY A 389 0.09 -15.82 -0.86
N GLN A 390 1.30 -15.25 -0.92
CA GLN A 390 2.54 -16.01 -0.77
C GLN A 390 2.75 -16.49 0.67
N SER A 391 2.35 -15.70 1.67
CA SER A 391 2.37 -16.13 3.08
C SER A 391 1.37 -17.26 3.32
N LEU A 392 0.21 -17.24 2.67
CA LEU A 392 -0.79 -18.31 2.75
C LEU A 392 -0.30 -19.61 2.11
N ILE A 393 0.33 -19.53 0.92
CA ILE A 393 0.97 -20.68 0.26
C ILE A 393 2.05 -21.25 1.16
N ASN A 394 2.89 -20.39 1.74
CA ASN A 394 3.96 -20.81 2.63
C ASN A 394 3.44 -21.59 3.85
N VAL A 395 2.48 -21.01 4.58
CA VAL A 395 1.94 -21.65 5.78
C VAL A 395 1.18 -22.93 5.46
N LYS A 396 0.43 -22.97 4.35
CA LYS A 396 -0.29 -24.18 3.90
C LYS A 396 0.65 -25.30 3.45
N SER A 397 1.80 -24.94 2.87
CA SER A 397 2.87 -25.88 2.49
C SER A 397 3.76 -26.31 3.67
N GLY A 398 3.48 -25.83 4.88
CA GLY A 398 4.17 -26.23 6.11
C GLY A 398 5.39 -25.37 6.48
N GLY A 399 5.59 -24.22 5.82
CA GLY A 399 6.60 -23.23 6.18
C GLY A 399 6.09 -22.26 7.26
N ARG A 400 6.34 -22.58 8.54
CA ARG A 400 5.91 -21.73 9.68
C ARG A 400 7.06 -21.00 10.38
N GLY A 401 8.31 -21.42 10.13
CA GLY A 401 9.51 -20.80 10.67
C GLY A 401 10.12 -19.74 9.76
N ARG A 402 11.31 -19.26 10.16
CA ARG A 402 12.11 -18.28 9.40
C ARG A 402 12.92 -18.95 8.28
N LEU A 403 13.24 -20.24 8.43
CA LEU A 403 14.02 -20.98 7.44
C LEU A 403 13.29 -21.02 6.09
N SER A 404 11.96 -21.19 6.08
CA SER A 404 11.19 -21.16 4.84
C SER A 404 11.40 -19.89 4.01
N GLY A 405 11.37 -18.71 4.66
CA GLY A 405 11.60 -17.44 3.97
C GLY A 405 13.05 -17.25 3.52
N ILE A 406 14.03 -17.70 4.31
CA ILE A 406 15.44 -17.69 3.90
C ILE A 406 15.65 -18.59 2.67
N VAL A 407 15.07 -19.79 2.66
CA VAL A 407 15.13 -20.71 1.53
C VAL A 407 14.45 -20.10 0.31
N ALA A 408 13.32 -19.42 0.48
CA ALA A 408 12.66 -18.71 -0.62
C ALA A 408 13.58 -17.63 -1.22
N ALA A 409 14.22 -16.81 -0.39
CA ALA A 409 15.13 -15.77 -0.86
C ALA A 409 16.36 -16.36 -1.58
N VAL A 410 17.01 -17.38 -1.02
CA VAL A 410 18.17 -18.02 -1.66
C VAL A 410 17.77 -18.69 -2.99
N SER A 411 16.62 -19.38 -3.03
CA SER A 411 16.13 -20.00 -4.25
C SER A 411 15.82 -18.95 -5.32
N LEU A 412 15.22 -17.83 -4.93
CA LEU A 412 14.95 -16.72 -5.83
C LEU A 412 16.26 -16.11 -6.38
N LEU A 413 17.28 -15.94 -5.53
CA LEU A 413 18.60 -15.47 -5.99
C LEU A 413 19.22 -16.43 -7.00
N LEU A 414 19.15 -17.74 -6.77
CA LEU A 414 19.63 -18.74 -7.73
C LEU A 414 18.88 -18.66 -9.07
N PHE A 415 17.57 -18.38 -9.05
CA PHE A 415 16.81 -18.18 -10.29
C PHE A 415 17.23 -16.93 -11.05
N ILE A 416 17.52 -15.83 -10.35
CA ILE A 416 18.03 -14.60 -10.97
C ILE A 416 19.38 -14.85 -11.65
N LEU A 417 20.28 -15.58 -10.99
CA LEU A 417 21.66 -15.80 -11.47
C LEU A 417 21.78 -16.83 -12.59
N PHE A 418 20.97 -17.90 -12.57
CA PHE A 418 21.15 -19.05 -13.47
C PHE A 418 19.98 -19.33 -14.40
N LEU A 419 18.81 -18.77 -14.13
CA LEU A 419 17.57 -19.12 -14.83
C LEU A 419 17.00 -17.98 -15.67
N SER A 420 17.74 -16.87 -15.86
CA SER A 420 17.30 -15.73 -16.67
C SER A 420 16.85 -16.09 -18.10
N PRO A 421 17.50 -17.02 -18.85
CA PRO A 421 17.03 -17.36 -20.20
C PRO A 421 15.64 -18.02 -20.19
N TYR A 422 15.34 -18.77 -19.13
CA TYR A 422 14.03 -19.40 -18.97
C TYR A 422 12.94 -18.40 -18.59
N ILE A 423 13.28 -17.35 -17.82
CA ILE A 423 12.35 -16.27 -17.48
C ILE A 423 11.99 -15.47 -18.73
N GLU A 424 12.97 -15.16 -19.59
CA GLU A 424 12.74 -14.46 -20.86
C GLU A 424 11.89 -15.27 -21.83
N ALA A 425 12.02 -16.60 -21.83
CA ALA A 425 11.22 -17.50 -22.66
C ALA A 425 9.77 -17.67 -22.18
N VAL A 426 9.41 -17.18 -20.99
CA VAL A 426 8.03 -17.27 -20.49
C VAL A 426 7.10 -16.49 -21.43
N PRO A 427 5.96 -17.07 -21.86
CA PRO A 427 4.99 -16.35 -22.70
C PRO A 427 4.34 -15.21 -21.94
N THR A 428 4.18 -14.06 -22.58
CA THR A 428 3.49 -12.90 -21.98
C THR A 428 2.04 -13.24 -21.61
N ALA A 429 1.39 -14.12 -22.39
CA ALA A 429 0.06 -14.64 -22.10
C ALA A 429 -0.05 -15.31 -20.72
N ALA A 430 0.99 -16.04 -20.30
CA ALA A 430 1.01 -16.70 -19.00
C ALA A 430 1.09 -15.67 -17.86
N LEU A 431 1.97 -14.65 -17.99
CA LEU A 431 2.06 -13.59 -16.99
C LEU A 431 0.78 -12.78 -16.88
N VAL A 432 0.19 -12.41 -18.02
CA VAL A 432 -1.08 -11.66 -18.08
C VAL A 432 -2.22 -12.46 -17.46
N GLY A 433 -2.33 -13.76 -17.75
CA GLY A 433 -3.33 -14.64 -17.14
C GLY A 433 -3.16 -14.78 -15.62
N VAL A 434 -1.91 -14.89 -15.14
CA VAL A 434 -1.60 -14.88 -13.70
C VAL A 434 -2.03 -13.54 -13.07
N MET A 435 -1.71 -12.42 -13.72
CA MET A 435 -2.10 -11.09 -13.23
C MET A 435 -3.60 -10.86 -13.21
N PHE A 436 -4.36 -11.35 -14.20
CA PHE A 436 -5.83 -11.30 -14.12
C PHE A 436 -6.36 -12.08 -12.91
N MET A 437 -5.79 -13.25 -12.60
CA MET A 437 -6.16 -14.00 -11.40
C MET A 437 -5.78 -13.26 -10.10
N VAL A 438 -4.61 -12.61 -10.06
CA VAL A 438 -4.20 -11.77 -8.93
C VAL A 438 -5.16 -10.59 -8.75
N VAL A 439 -5.59 -9.93 -9.83
CA VAL A 439 -6.58 -8.85 -9.78
C VAL A 439 -7.91 -9.35 -9.20
N ILE A 440 -8.41 -10.49 -9.69
CA ILE A 440 -9.66 -11.10 -9.18
C ILE A 440 -9.54 -11.40 -7.68
N GLY A 441 -8.36 -11.88 -7.23
CA GLY A 441 -8.10 -12.14 -5.81
C GLY A 441 -7.87 -10.90 -4.96
N THR A 442 -7.42 -9.79 -5.55
CA THR A 442 -7.20 -8.51 -4.87
C THR A 442 -8.52 -7.76 -4.69
N PHE A 443 -9.48 -7.92 -5.60
CA PHE A 443 -10.76 -7.23 -5.52
C PHE A 443 -11.57 -7.68 -4.31
N GLU A 444 -12.02 -6.73 -3.48
CA GLU A 444 -12.81 -7.01 -2.28
C GLU A 444 -14.29 -7.21 -2.61
N TRP A 445 -14.62 -8.42 -3.08
CA TRP A 445 -15.98 -8.80 -3.51
C TRP A 445 -17.04 -8.60 -2.43
N THR A 446 -16.66 -8.75 -1.15
CA THR A 446 -17.53 -8.56 0.01
C THR A 446 -18.15 -7.17 0.03
N THR A 447 -17.39 -6.16 -0.40
CA THR A 447 -17.85 -4.78 -0.50
C THR A 447 -19.07 -4.62 -1.41
N LEU A 448 -19.05 -5.26 -2.59
CA LEU A 448 -20.17 -5.20 -3.53
C LEU A 448 -21.38 -5.98 -3.03
N GLN A 449 -21.15 -7.16 -2.44
CA GLN A 449 -22.22 -8.02 -1.91
C GLN A 449 -22.95 -7.39 -0.73
N THR A 450 -22.23 -6.64 0.11
CA THR A 450 -22.78 -6.03 1.33
C THR A 450 -23.04 -4.53 1.21
N TRP A 451 -22.95 -3.96 0.00
CA TRP A 451 -23.03 -2.53 -0.27
C TRP A 451 -24.24 -1.82 0.37
N HIS A 452 -25.40 -2.49 0.37
CA HIS A 452 -26.65 -1.96 0.94
C HIS A 452 -26.68 -1.94 2.47
N ARG A 453 -25.75 -2.63 3.14
CA ARG A 453 -25.65 -2.72 4.61
C ARG A 453 -24.63 -1.75 5.19
N ILE A 454 -23.77 -1.16 4.37
CA ILE A 454 -22.70 -0.25 4.79
C ILE A 454 -23.27 1.18 4.91
N PRO A 455 -22.88 1.98 5.93
CA PRO A 455 -23.29 3.37 6.02
C PRO A 455 -22.98 4.17 4.75
N LYS A 456 -23.94 4.98 4.28
CA LYS A 456 -23.79 5.74 3.02
C LYS A 456 -22.53 6.60 2.95
N ALA A 457 -22.10 7.16 4.08
CA ALA A 457 -20.88 7.96 4.16
C ALA A 457 -19.60 7.13 3.92
N GLU A 458 -19.54 5.90 4.42
CA GLU A 458 -18.41 5.00 4.19
C GLU A 458 -18.35 4.53 2.74
N VAL A 459 -19.50 4.19 2.17
CA VAL A 459 -19.63 3.88 0.74
C VAL A 459 -19.16 5.04 -0.13
N PHE A 460 -19.53 6.27 0.22
CA PHE A 460 -19.10 7.46 -0.50
C PHE A 460 -17.57 7.64 -0.47
N ILE A 461 -16.94 7.51 0.71
CA ILE A 461 -15.48 7.60 0.87
C ILE A 461 -14.79 6.56 -0.03
N MET A 462 -15.28 5.33 -0.01
CA MET A 462 -14.74 4.23 -0.79
C MET A 462 -14.82 4.49 -2.30
N LEU A 463 -15.97 4.97 -2.79
CA LEU A 463 -16.12 5.36 -4.19
C LEU A 463 -15.18 6.48 -4.58
N VAL A 464 -15.03 7.50 -3.73
CA VAL A 464 -14.13 8.64 -3.99
C VAL A 464 -12.69 8.16 -4.13
N VAL A 465 -12.21 7.33 -3.18
CA VAL A 465 -10.84 6.80 -3.22
C VAL A 465 -10.62 5.94 -4.47
N ALA A 466 -11.54 5.02 -4.76
CA ALA A 466 -11.43 4.14 -5.92
C ALA A 466 -11.49 4.91 -7.25
N ALA A 467 -12.48 5.80 -7.42
CA ALA A 467 -12.64 6.59 -8.64
C ALA A 467 -11.45 7.53 -8.85
N TYR A 468 -11.01 8.24 -7.81
CA TYR A 468 -9.84 9.11 -7.91
C TYR A 468 -8.61 8.34 -8.36
N THR A 469 -8.34 7.18 -7.75
CA THR A 469 -7.23 6.30 -8.12
C THR A 469 -7.28 5.92 -9.60
N ILE A 470 -8.46 5.57 -10.11
CA ILE A 470 -8.66 5.14 -11.50
C ILE A 470 -8.44 6.30 -12.49
N PHE A 471 -8.98 7.49 -12.19
CA PHE A 471 -8.96 8.62 -13.13
C PHE A 471 -7.65 9.42 -13.09
N MET A 472 -7.09 9.63 -11.89
CA MET A 472 -5.87 10.42 -11.74
C MET A 472 -4.60 9.57 -11.88
N HIS A 473 -4.73 8.24 -11.89
CA HIS A 473 -3.61 7.31 -11.85
C HIS A 473 -2.63 7.59 -10.69
N ASP A 474 -3.12 8.23 -9.63
CA ASP A 474 -2.37 8.62 -8.45
C ASP A 474 -3.07 8.09 -7.19
N LEU A 475 -2.54 6.98 -6.70
CA LEU A 475 -3.03 6.30 -5.50
C LEU A 475 -2.68 7.06 -4.21
N ALA A 476 -1.56 7.80 -4.24
CA ALA A 476 -1.01 8.48 -3.09
C ALA A 476 -1.95 9.60 -2.61
N THR A 477 -2.36 10.46 -3.52
CA THR A 477 -3.31 11.54 -3.23
C THR A 477 -4.72 11.00 -2.96
N ALA A 478 -5.14 9.89 -3.59
CA ALA A 478 -6.41 9.23 -3.31
C ALA A 478 -6.56 8.84 -1.82
N VAL A 479 -5.53 8.23 -1.24
CA VAL A 479 -5.54 7.79 0.17
C VAL A 479 -5.61 8.99 1.11
N ILE A 480 -4.85 10.06 0.85
CA ILE A 480 -4.87 11.28 1.67
C ILE A 480 -6.27 11.90 1.69
N ILE A 481 -6.91 12.01 0.51
CA ILE A 481 -8.28 12.51 0.38
C ILE A 481 -9.25 11.60 1.15
N GLY A 482 -9.13 10.27 1.01
CA GLY A 482 -9.96 9.31 1.72
C GLY A 482 -9.85 9.43 3.24
N VAL A 483 -8.63 9.52 3.77
CA VAL A 483 -8.39 9.71 5.21
C VAL A 483 -8.96 11.05 5.68
N ALA A 484 -8.78 12.14 4.94
CA ALA A 484 -9.30 13.45 5.29
C ALA A 484 -10.84 13.46 5.35
N ILE A 485 -11.51 12.92 4.33
CA ILE A 485 -12.98 12.81 4.31
C ILE A 485 -13.46 11.90 5.44
N SER A 486 -12.78 10.79 5.69
CA SER A 486 -13.15 9.88 6.77
C SER A 486 -12.96 10.50 8.15
N ALA A 487 -11.90 11.26 8.37
CA ALA A 487 -11.65 11.97 9.62
C ALA A 487 -12.72 13.05 9.86
N LEU A 488 -13.10 13.80 8.81
CA LEU A 488 -14.17 14.79 8.87
C LEU A 488 -15.52 14.14 9.17
N ASN A 489 -15.85 13.03 8.50
CA ASN A 489 -17.08 12.27 8.74
C ASN A 489 -17.11 11.68 10.16
N PHE A 490 -15.97 11.19 10.65
CA PHE A 490 -15.83 10.72 12.04
C PHE A 490 -16.10 11.85 13.04
N ALA A 491 -15.47 13.02 12.85
CA ALA A 491 -15.69 14.19 13.71
C ALA A 491 -17.15 14.66 13.69
N TRP A 492 -17.78 14.67 12.52
CA TRP A 492 -19.19 15.06 12.35
C TRP A 492 -20.16 14.06 12.97
N SER A 493 -19.92 12.75 12.83
CA SER A 493 -20.79 11.72 13.40
C SER A 493 -20.80 11.75 14.93
N LYS A 494 -19.65 12.00 15.55
CA LYS A 494 -19.51 12.10 17.02
C LYS A 494 -20.10 13.38 17.61
N SER A 495 -20.35 14.40 16.79
CA SER A 495 -20.94 15.66 17.26
C SER A 495 -22.46 15.62 17.50
N ARG A 496 -23.15 14.55 17.07
CA ARG A 496 -24.62 14.50 17.05
C ARG A 496 -25.30 13.86 18.27
N HIS A 497 -24.53 13.30 19.21
CA HIS A 497 -25.07 12.54 20.33
C HIS A 497 -24.91 13.28 21.67
N LEU A 498 -25.58 14.43 21.80
CA LEU A 498 -25.76 15.08 23.10
C LEU A 498 -27.24 15.02 23.48
N VAL A 499 -27.54 14.33 24.58
CA VAL A 499 -28.89 14.10 25.10
C VAL A 499 -28.90 14.42 26.58
N ALA A 500 -30.06 14.82 27.13
CA ALA A 500 -30.25 15.00 28.56
C ALA A 500 -31.35 14.08 29.08
N ASP A 501 -31.08 13.38 30.18
CA ASP A 501 -32.11 12.75 30.99
C ASP A 501 -32.65 13.77 31.98
N VAL A 502 -33.98 13.94 32.01
CA VAL A 502 -34.65 14.94 32.84
C VAL A 502 -35.26 14.27 34.06
N LYS A 503 -34.86 14.72 35.25
CA LYS A 503 -35.40 14.24 36.54
C LYS A 503 -35.87 15.44 37.37
N PHE A 504 -36.86 15.24 38.23
CA PHE A 504 -37.27 16.23 39.22
C PHE A 504 -36.81 15.78 40.60
N ASN A 505 -36.23 16.70 41.37
CA ASN A 505 -35.81 16.41 42.74
C ASN A 505 -36.96 16.63 43.73
N GLU A 506 -36.82 16.13 44.96
CA GLU A 506 -37.83 16.27 46.03
C GLU A 506 -38.14 17.73 46.38
N HIS A 507 -37.23 18.66 46.05
CA HIS A 507 -37.38 20.10 46.25
C HIS A 507 -38.01 20.85 45.06
N GLY A 508 -38.46 20.13 44.02
CA GLY A 508 -39.07 20.74 42.82
C GLY A 508 -38.08 21.22 41.75
N SER A 509 -36.77 21.11 42.00
CA SER A 509 -35.72 21.44 41.04
C SER A 509 -35.70 20.48 39.86
N LYS A 510 -35.50 20.99 38.64
CA LYS A 510 -35.36 20.17 37.42
C LYS A 510 -33.90 19.90 37.11
N ILE A 511 -33.52 18.63 37.08
CA ILE A 511 -32.16 18.16 36.85
C ILE A 511 -32.04 17.66 35.41
N TYR A 512 -31.14 18.26 34.65
CA TYR A 512 -30.71 17.85 33.32
C TYR A 512 -29.39 17.09 33.40
N GLN A 513 -29.43 15.77 33.31
CA GLN A 513 -28.24 14.92 33.33
C GLN A 513 -27.74 14.69 31.90
N LEU A 514 -26.60 15.30 31.55
CA LEU A 514 -26.08 15.32 30.19
C LEU A 514 -25.29 14.06 29.85
N HIS A 515 -25.59 13.48 28.68
CA HIS A 515 -24.87 12.36 28.09
C HIS A 515 -24.26 12.75 26.75
N GLY A 516 -22.94 12.57 26.63
CA GLY A 516 -22.18 12.82 25.40
C GLY A 516 -21.35 14.10 25.42
N PRO A 517 -20.48 14.30 24.42
CA PRO A 517 -19.51 15.41 24.41
C PRO A 517 -20.15 16.76 24.05
N LEU A 518 -19.81 17.81 24.82
CA LEU A 518 -20.14 19.21 24.52
C LEU A 518 -18.95 19.90 23.83
N PHE A 519 -19.13 20.25 22.56
CA PHE A 519 -18.15 20.98 21.74
C PHE A 519 -18.86 21.68 20.58
N PHE A 520 -18.14 22.39 19.70
CA PHE A 520 -18.71 23.20 18.61
C PHE A 520 -19.83 22.50 17.83
N GLY A 521 -19.69 21.20 17.56
CA GLY A 521 -20.64 20.44 16.75
C GLY A 521 -21.90 19.97 17.50
N SER A 522 -21.95 20.10 18.83
CA SER A 522 -23.09 19.75 19.70
C SER A 522 -23.74 20.96 20.41
N VAL A 523 -23.21 22.18 20.23
CA VAL A 523 -23.75 23.41 20.84
C VAL A 523 -25.22 23.66 20.50
N THR A 524 -25.64 23.47 19.25
CA THR A 524 -27.04 23.70 18.86
C THR A 524 -27.97 22.72 19.59
N ARG A 525 -27.62 21.43 19.60
CA ARG A 525 -28.34 20.38 20.34
C ARG A 525 -28.39 20.70 21.82
N PHE A 526 -27.28 21.11 22.42
CA PHE A 526 -27.21 21.53 23.82
C PHE A 526 -28.26 22.60 24.12
N ARG A 527 -28.32 23.67 23.30
CA ARG A 527 -29.26 24.79 23.52
C ARG A 527 -30.72 24.37 23.37
N ASP A 528 -31.00 23.41 22.49
CA ASP A 528 -32.35 22.89 22.24
C ASP A 528 -32.88 22.00 23.37
N LEU A 529 -32.02 21.52 24.28
CA LEU A 529 -32.44 20.68 25.43
C LEU A 529 -33.15 21.49 26.53
N PHE A 530 -32.95 22.81 26.57
CA PHE A 530 -33.35 23.67 27.68
C PHE A 530 -34.47 24.62 27.28
N ASP A 531 -35.47 24.78 28.15
CA ASP A 531 -36.60 25.69 27.94
C ASP A 531 -36.71 26.69 29.11
N PRO A 532 -35.94 27.81 29.07
CA PRO A 532 -35.88 28.76 30.16
C PRO A 532 -37.22 29.39 30.54
N ASN A 533 -38.24 29.36 29.67
CA ASN A 533 -39.54 29.94 29.98
C ASN A 533 -40.41 28.98 30.81
N ASN A 534 -40.39 27.68 30.49
CA ASN A 534 -41.23 26.67 31.15
C ASN A 534 -40.54 25.90 32.27
N ASP A 535 -39.23 26.01 32.43
CA ASP A 535 -38.52 25.33 33.52
C ASP A 535 -38.85 25.90 34.92
N PRO A 536 -38.70 25.15 36.01
CA PRO A 536 -38.91 25.68 37.36
C PRO A 536 -37.87 26.75 37.74
N ASP A 537 -38.08 27.43 38.86
CA ASP A 537 -37.21 28.50 39.35
C ASP A 537 -35.79 28.03 39.69
N ASP A 538 -35.63 26.73 39.97
CA ASP A 538 -34.35 26.08 40.26
C ASP A 538 -34.06 24.95 39.24
N VAL A 539 -32.97 25.09 38.50
CA VAL A 539 -32.54 24.17 37.44
C VAL A 539 -31.10 23.73 37.66
N VAL A 540 -30.86 22.43 37.59
CA VAL A 540 -29.53 21.83 37.73
C VAL A 540 -29.09 21.22 36.41
N ILE A 541 -27.90 21.55 35.93
CA ILE A 541 -27.23 20.88 34.80
C ILE A 541 -26.10 20.02 35.35
N ASP A 542 -26.24 18.71 35.18
CA ASP A 542 -25.28 17.72 35.65
C ASP A 542 -24.42 17.20 34.49
N PHE A 543 -23.10 17.41 34.60
CA PHE A 543 -22.10 16.99 33.62
C PHE A 543 -21.45 15.64 33.95
N TYR A 544 -21.98 14.86 34.89
CA TYR A 544 -21.37 13.60 35.33
C TYR A 544 -20.98 12.64 34.17
N PHE A 545 -21.80 12.56 33.11
CA PHE A 545 -21.53 11.73 31.91
C PHE A 545 -21.14 12.53 30.66
N SER A 546 -20.82 13.81 30.81
CA SER A 546 -20.50 14.72 29.72
C SER A 546 -19.17 15.44 29.97
N ARG A 547 -18.53 15.90 28.89
CA ARG A 547 -17.34 16.74 28.98
C ARG A 547 -17.41 17.86 27.98
N VAL A 548 -16.87 19.01 28.38
CA VAL A 548 -16.69 20.18 27.53
C VAL A 548 -15.28 20.13 26.93
N TYR A 549 -15.16 20.20 25.61
CA TYR A 549 -13.88 20.00 24.91
C TYR A 549 -13.29 21.26 24.29
N ASP A 550 -14.09 22.31 24.06
CA ASP A 550 -13.65 23.52 23.39
C ASP A 550 -14.29 24.79 23.96
N GLN A 551 -13.77 25.93 23.51
CA GLN A 551 -14.27 27.25 23.90
C GLN A 551 -15.72 27.48 23.46
N SER A 552 -16.15 26.90 22.33
CA SER A 552 -17.54 26.99 21.88
C SER A 552 -18.52 26.32 22.86
N GLY A 553 -18.13 25.20 23.47
CA GLY A 553 -18.89 24.56 24.54
C GLY A 553 -19.01 25.42 25.79
N LEU A 554 -17.92 26.06 26.23
CA LEU A 554 -17.91 27.00 27.36
C LEU A 554 -18.81 28.22 27.10
N GLU A 555 -18.72 28.80 25.90
CA GLU A 555 -19.53 29.95 25.50
C GLU A 555 -21.02 29.59 25.41
N ALA A 556 -21.34 28.35 25.01
CA ALA A 556 -22.71 27.84 25.02
C ALA A 556 -23.29 27.79 26.45
N ILE A 557 -22.49 27.35 27.44
CA ILE A 557 -22.88 27.34 28.85
C ILE A 557 -23.08 28.77 29.36
N ASN A 558 -22.14 29.69 29.11
CA ASN A 558 -22.26 31.09 29.52
C ASN A 558 -23.50 31.76 28.90
N THR A 559 -23.78 31.47 27.64
CA THR A 559 -24.96 31.99 26.94
C THR A 559 -26.26 31.42 27.50
N LEU A 560 -26.26 30.14 27.90
CA LEU A 560 -27.41 29.51 28.56
C LEU A 560 -27.65 30.09 29.94
N ALA A 561 -26.61 30.22 30.77
CA ALA A 561 -26.67 30.85 32.09
C ALA A 561 -27.24 32.27 32.01
N ALA A 562 -26.78 33.08 31.04
CA ALA A 562 -27.32 34.42 30.82
C ALA A 562 -28.80 34.42 30.43
N ARG A 563 -29.31 33.38 29.75
CA ARG A 563 -30.74 33.25 29.43
C ARG A 563 -31.58 32.94 30.67
N TYR A 564 -31.15 32.02 31.53
CA TYR A 564 -31.85 31.72 32.78
C TYR A 564 -31.84 32.90 33.75
N GLN A 565 -30.69 33.58 33.87
CA GLN A 565 -30.56 34.77 34.71
C GLN A 565 -31.47 35.92 34.26
N LYS A 566 -31.63 36.13 32.95
CA LYS A 566 -32.56 37.13 32.40
C LYS A 566 -34.04 36.86 32.74
N VAL A 567 -34.41 35.58 32.91
CA VAL A 567 -35.77 35.16 33.30
C VAL A 567 -35.91 35.10 34.82
N GLY A 568 -34.84 35.37 35.58
CA GLY A 568 -34.85 35.39 37.04
C GLY A 568 -34.78 34.01 37.70
N LYS A 569 -34.40 32.97 36.95
CA LYS A 569 -34.28 31.58 37.44
C LYS A 569 -32.85 31.26 37.87
N GLN A 570 -32.71 30.43 38.89
CA GLN A 570 -31.41 29.95 39.37
C GLN A 570 -30.98 28.71 38.57
N LEU A 571 -29.71 28.72 38.15
CA LEU A 571 -29.10 27.66 37.38
C LEU A 571 -27.89 27.14 38.16
N HIS A 572 -27.79 25.82 38.36
CA HIS A 572 -26.71 25.19 39.09
C HIS A 572 -25.94 24.26 38.15
N LEU A 573 -24.62 24.43 38.03
CA LEU A 573 -23.76 23.54 37.24
C LEU A 573 -23.03 22.55 38.15
N ARG A 574 -23.18 21.24 37.90
CA ARG A 574 -22.56 20.15 38.69
C ARG A 574 -21.61 19.29 37.86
N HIS A 575 -20.60 18.70 38.51
CA HIS A 575 -19.60 17.80 37.91
C HIS A 575 -18.85 18.36 36.69
N LEU A 576 -18.72 19.68 36.61
CA LEU A 576 -17.92 20.31 35.57
C LEU A 576 -16.42 20.06 35.85
N SER A 577 -15.62 19.79 34.80
CA SER A 577 -14.16 19.62 34.98
C SER A 577 -13.50 20.88 35.55
N GLU A 578 -12.45 20.71 36.36
CA GLU A 578 -11.77 21.80 37.06
C GLU A 578 -11.23 22.87 36.10
N ASP A 579 -10.66 22.44 34.96
CA ASP A 579 -10.16 23.34 33.91
C ASP A 579 -11.27 24.20 33.31
N CYS A 580 -12.47 23.63 33.13
CA CYS A 580 -13.63 24.38 32.64
C CYS A 580 -14.13 25.38 33.68
N ARG A 581 -14.14 25.03 34.98
CA ARG A 581 -14.59 25.93 36.05
C ARG A 581 -13.77 27.23 36.07
N ARG A 582 -12.46 27.15 35.83
CA ARG A 582 -11.55 28.31 35.81
C ARG A 582 -11.74 29.24 34.61
N LEU A 583 -12.37 28.74 33.55
CA LEU A 583 -12.58 29.46 32.28
C LEU A 583 -14.02 29.98 32.10
N LEU A 584 -14.89 29.76 33.09
CA LEU A 584 -16.24 30.28 33.09
C LEU A 584 -16.28 31.66 33.74
N ASP A 585 -16.67 32.68 32.96
CA ASP A 585 -16.87 34.04 33.49
C ASP A 585 -18.21 34.14 34.26
N ARG A 586 -19.33 34.27 33.54
CA ARG A 586 -20.66 34.57 34.13
C ARG A 586 -21.32 33.35 34.77
N ALA A 587 -21.00 32.16 34.28
CA ALA A 587 -21.50 30.92 34.87
C ALA A 587 -20.64 30.47 36.07
N GLY A 588 -19.53 31.14 36.38
CA GLY A 588 -18.63 30.79 37.48
C GLY A 588 -19.32 30.83 38.85
N ASP A 589 -20.13 31.86 39.10
CA ASP A 589 -20.88 32.02 40.36
C ASP A 589 -22.05 31.04 40.51
N LEU A 590 -22.39 30.31 39.44
CA LEU A 590 -23.48 29.34 39.35
C LEU A 590 -23.00 27.88 39.45
N VAL A 591 -21.70 27.67 39.68
CA VAL A 591 -21.10 26.33 39.82
C VAL A 591 -21.17 25.88 41.28
N GLU A 592 -21.92 24.81 41.54
CA GLU A 592 -21.92 24.17 42.86
C GLU A 592 -20.68 23.28 43.00
N VAL A 593 -19.80 23.63 43.93
CA VAL A 593 -18.60 22.85 44.25
C VAL A 593 -18.95 21.84 45.35
N ASN A 594 -19.26 20.61 44.96
CA ASN A 594 -19.47 19.52 45.92
C ASN A 594 -18.32 18.51 45.84
N ILE A 595 -17.35 18.63 46.74
CA ILE A 595 -16.08 17.87 46.75
C ILE A 595 -16.31 16.41 47.22
N SER A 596 -17.46 16.12 47.83
CA SER A 596 -17.76 14.81 48.42
C SER A 596 -18.20 13.73 47.41
N GLU A 597 -18.56 14.10 46.18
CA GLU A 597 -19.11 13.17 45.16
C GLU A 597 -18.29 13.13 43.86
N ASP A 598 -17.19 13.91 43.76
CA ASP A 598 -16.38 13.99 42.54
C ASP A 598 -15.55 12.69 42.38
N PRO A 599 -15.75 11.88 41.31
CA PRO A 599 -15.09 10.59 41.18
C PRO A 599 -13.57 10.76 41.05
N HIS A 600 -12.80 9.99 41.82
CA HIS A 600 -11.35 9.97 41.72
C HIS A 600 -10.92 9.32 40.40
N TYR A 601 -10.24 10.10 39.56
CA TYR A 601 -9.78 9.66 38.25
C TYR A 601 -8.41 8.99 38.33
N HIS A 602 -8.33 7.71 37.96
CA HIS A 602 -7.07 7.06 37.64
C HIS A 602 -6.77 7.20 36.14
N VAL A 603 -5.54 7.64 35.81
CA VAL A 603 -5.00 7.56 34.46
C VAL A 603 -4.82 6.08 34.12
N ALA A 604 -5.34 5.63 32.98
CA ALA A 604 -5.14 4.28 32.49
C ALA A 604 -3.65 4.06 32.14
N THR A 605 -2.86 3.67 33.14
CA THR A 605 -1.50 3.16 32.94
C THR A 605 -1.55 1.66 32.73
N ASP A 606 -0.95 1.18 31.64
CA ASP A 606 -0.67 -0.24 31.40
C ASP A 606 0.18 -0.79 32.55
N HIS A 607 -0.41 -1.54 33.50
CA HIS A 607 0.16 -2.72 34.19
C HIS A 607 -0.87 -3.31 35.18
N PRO A 608 -1.11 -4.63 35.12
CA PRO A 608 -0.36 -5.52 36.01
C PRO A 608 0.25 -6.71 35.27
N LYS A 609 1.52 -6.99 35.60
CA LYS A 609 2.11 -8.32 35.41
C LYS A 609 1.33 -9.28 36.31
N TRP A 610 0.54 -10.16 35.71
CA TRP A 610 0.02 -11.32 36.41
C TRP A 610 1.16 -12.34 36.51
N HIS A 611 1.71 -12.46 37.72
CA HIS A 611 2.49 -13.62 38.11
C HIS A 611 1.52 -14.76 38.43
N HIS A 612 1.63 -15.85 37.68
CA HIS A 612 1.27 -17.19 38.15
C HIS A 612 2.52 -18.06 38.08
#